data_AF-A0A1D9LDW9-F1
#
_entry.id   AF-A0A1D9LDW9-F1
#
_cell.length_a   1.000
_cell.length_b   1.000
_cell.length_c   1.000
_cell.angle_alpha   90.00
_cell.angle_beta   90.00
_cell.angle_gamma   90.00
#
_symmetry.space_group_name_H-M   'P 1'
#
loop_
_entity.id
_entity.type
_entity.pdbx_description
1 polymer ?
#
loop_
_entity_poly.entity_id
_entity_poly.type
_entity_poly.pdbx_seq_one_letter_code
_entity_poly.pdbx_strand_id
1 'polypeptide(L)'
;MKIIENYTAPTTDDLANLRKALGFQGEDMAHLAGVSGSSQWRKYTGGAEPRKMSLHMLFYAAARLTLPEQEILQVLEKMREIGATFDYNETSKKIEG
;
A
#
# COMPACT_ATOMS: atom_id res chain seq x y z
N MET A 1 2.59 -6.73 22.47
CA MET A 1 2.84 -6.47 21.03
C MET A 1 3.21 -7.78 20.35
N LYS A 2 2.81 -7.99 19.10
CA LYS A 2 3.31 -9.12 18.30
C LYS A 2 4.52 -8.65 17.50
N ILE A 3 5.59 -9.43 17.47
CA ILE A 3 6.78 -9.18 16.66
C ILE A 3 6.72 -10.14 15.47
N ILE A 4 6.96 -9.63 14.26
CA ILE A 4 7.07 -10.48 13.08
C ILE A 4 8.53 -10.87 12.91
N GLU A 5 8.78 -12.17 12.88
CA GLU A 5 10.12 -12.75 12.68
C GLU A 5 10.17 -13.50 11.34
N ASN A 6 11.37 -13.64 10.78
CA ASN A 6 11.62 -14.41 9.55
C ASN A 6 10.74 -13.97 8.35
N TYR A 7 10.51 -12.67 8.20
CA TYR A 7 9.69 -12.12 7.13
C TYR A 7 10.21 -12.51 5.74
N THR A 8 9.33 -13.09 4.94
CA THR A 8 9.54 -13.34 3.51
C THR A 8 8.58 -12.44 2.72
N ALA A 9 9.13 -11.66 1.79
CA ALA A 9 8.35 -10.76 0.97
C ALA A 9 7.47 -11.53 -0.04
N PRO A 10 6.31 -10.98 -0.45
CA PRO A 10 5.52 -11.54 -1.54
C PRO A 10 6.34 -11.60 -2.82
N THR A 11 6.11 -12.64 -3.61
CA THR A 11 6.71 -12.81 -4.93
C THR A 11 6.07 -11.86 -5.94
N THR A 12 6.67 -11.71 -7.13
CA THR A 12 6.04 -10.98 -8.23
C THR A 12 4.70 -11.55 -8.63
N ASP A 13 4.54 -12.88 -8.54
CA ASP A 13 3.31 -13.59 -8.88
C ASP A 13 2.22 -13.33 -7.85
N ASP A 14 2.56 -13.30 -6.56
CA ASP A 14 1.63 -12.91 -5.50
C ASP A 14 1.09 -11.49 -5.74
N LEU A 15 1.96 -10.55 -6.11
CA LEU A 15 1.59 -9.16 -6.40
C LEU A 15 0.75 -9.05 -7.69
N ALA A 16 1.04 -9.86 -8.72
CA ALA A 16 0.26 -9.92 -9.94
C ALA A 16 -1.14 -10.50 -9.70
N ASN A 17 -1.24 -11.54 -8.87
CA ASN A 17 -2.49 -12.14 -8.45
C ASN A 17 -3.33 -11.18 -7.62
N LEU A 18 -2.73 -10.47 -6.66
CA LEU A 18 -3.39 -9.43 -5.87
C LEU A 18 -3.97 -8.34 -6.77
N ARG A 19 -3.16 -7.81 -7.70
CA ARG A 19 -3.61 -6.80 -8.67
C ARG A 19 -4.83 -7.28 -9.46
N LYS A 20 -4.79 -8.53 -9.95
CA LYS A 20 -5.89 -9.14 -10.71
C LYS A 20 -7.14 -9.31 -9.86
N ALA A 21 -7.00 -9.78 -8.62
CA ALA A 21 -8.12 -10.00 -7.70
C ALA A 21 -8.84 -8.69 -7.34
N LEU A 22 -8.08 -7.59 -7.22
CA LEU A 22 -8.64 -6.26 -6.93
C LEU A 22 -9.19 -5.55 -8.17
N GLY A 23 -8.88 -6.04 -9.38
CA GLY A 23 -9.20 -5.32 -10.64
C GLY A 23 -8.41 -4.02 -10.81
N PHE A 24 -7.29 -3.88 -10.10
CA PHE A 24 -6.51 -2.65 -10.02
C PHE A 24 -5.55 -2.47 -11.20
N GLN A 25 -5.32 -1.21 -11.57
CA GLN A 25 -4.24 -0.82 -12.49
C GLN A 25 -2.94 -0.59 -11.72
N GLY A 26 -1.84 -0.42 -12.45
CA GLY A 26 -0.53 -0.20 -11.84
C GLY A 26 -0.46 1.05 -10.95
N GLU A 27 -1.25 2.07 -11.26
CA GLU A 27 -1.35 3.29 -10.45
C GLU A 27 -2.08 3.04 -9.14
N ASP A 28 -3.20 2.29 -9.18
CA ASP A 28 -3.94 1.91 -7.97
C ASP A 28 -3.08 1.06 -7.03
N MET A 29 -2.26 0.16 -7.59
CA MET A 29 -1.30 -0.63 -6.81
C MET A 29 -0.18 0.23 -6.21
N ALA A 30 0.28 1.25 -6.94
CA ALA A 30 1.26 2.20 -6.42
C ALA A 30 0.70 2.98 -5.23
N HIS A 31 -0.53 3.48 -5.37
CA HIS A 31 -1.25 4.13 -4.28
C HIS A 31 -1.41 3.19 -3.11
N LEU A 32 -1.93 1.98 -3.32
CA LEU A 32 -2.12 0.98 -2.27
C LEU A 32 -0.85 0.73 -1.47
N ALA A 33 0.29 0.61 -2.15
CA ALA A 33 1.57 0.32 -1.54
C ALA A 33 2.34 1.56 -1.04
N GLY A 34 1.76 2.76 -1.18
CA GLY A 34 2.35 4.02 -0.69
C GLY A 34 3.58 4.48 -1.48
N VAL A 35 3.65 4.17 -2.79
CA VAL A 35 4.75 4.62 -3.67
C VAL A 35 4.24 5.58 -4.74
N SER A 36 5.13 6.47 -5.21
CA SER A 36 4.79 7.53 -6.15
C SER A 36 4.62 7.03 -7.59
N GLY A 37 3.50 6.38 -7.83
CA GLY A 37 2.97 6.03 -9.15
C GLY A 37 3.50 4.72 -9.75
N SER A 38 2.91 4.34 -10.87
CA SER A 38 3.08 3.03 -11.51
C SER A 38 4.53 2.69 -11.88
N SER A 39 5.39 3.70 -12.13
CA SER A 39 6.82 3.48 -12.41
C SER A 39 7.57 2.95 -11.19
N GLN A 40 7.22 3.42 -9.97
CA GLN A 40 7.80 2.90 -8.73
C GLN A 40 7.26 1.50 -8.44
N TRP A 41 5.97 1.28 -8.67
CA TRP A 41 5.35 -0.04 -8.50
C TRP A 41 6.03 -1.11 -9.36
N ARG A 42 6.34 -0.81 -10.63
CA ARG A 42 7.02 -1.74 -11.55
C ARG A 42 8.36 -2.26 -11.04
N LYS A 43 9.04 -1.54 -10.12
CA LYS A 43 10.28 -2.01 -9.50
C LYS A 43 10.07 -3.25 -8.62
N TYR A 44 8.85 -3.52 -8.17
CA TYR A 44 8.49 -4.66 -7.34
C TYR A 44 7.84 -5.80 -8.13
N THR A 45 7.37 -5.52 -9.36
CA THR A 45 6.60 -6.50 -10.17
C THR A 45 7.23 -6.84 -11.51
N GLY A 46 8.38 -6.26 -11.86
CA GLY A 46 9.02 -6.48 -13.16
C GLY A 46 10.53 -6.26 -13.15
N GLY A 47 11.17 -6.51 -14.29
CA GLY A 47 12.62 -6.52 -14.45
C GLY A 47 13.25 -7.89 -14.14
N ALA A 48 14.55 -8.04 -14.43
CA ALA A 48 15.29 -9.27 -14.17
C ALA A 48 15.50 -9.52 -12.66
N GLU A 49 15.60 -8.44 -11.87
CA GLU A 49 15.72 -8.49 -10.41
C GLU A 49 14.72 -7.53 -9.74
N PRO A 50 13.47 -7.97 -9.51
CA PRO A 50 12.47 -7.18 -8.81
C PRO A 50 12.89 -6.90 -7.36
N ARG A 51 12.60 -5.70 -6.88
CA ARG A 51 12.78 -5.32 -5.48
C ARG A 51 11.83 -6.12 -4.61
N LYS A 52 12.33 -6.56 -3.45
CA LYS A 52 11.49 -7.16 -2.41
C LYS A 52 10.72 -6.07 -1.67
N MET A 53 9.42 -6.29 -1.47
CA MET A 53 8.58 -5.40 -0.66
C MET A 53 9.01 -5.49 0.82
N SER A 54 9.25 -4.35 1.45
CA SER A 54 9.55 -4.33 2.89
C SER A 54 8.32 -4.73 3.71
N LEU A 55 8.54 -5.27 4.90
CA LEU A 55 7.47 -5.63 5.82
C LEU A 55 6.51 -4.47 6.08
N HIS A 56 7.04 -3.26 6.27
CA HIS A 56 6.24 -2.07 6.56
C HIS A 56 5.39 -1.64 5.35
N MET A 57 5.93 -1.77 4.14
CA MET A 57 5.18 -1.50 2.91
C MET A 57 4.01 -2.49 2.74
N LEU A 58 4.26 -3.79 2.98
CA LEU A 58 3.19 -4.79 2.94
C LEU A 58 2.17 -4.56 4.05
N PHE A 59 2.60 -4.24 5.26
CA PHE A 59 1.72 -3.94 6.38
C PHE A 59 0.80 -2.75 6.05
N TYR A 60 1.35 -1.67 5.50
CA TYR A 60 0.58 -0.51 5.09
C TYR A 60 -0.45 -0.84 4.00
N ALA A 61 -0.04 -1.59 2.96
CA ALA A 61 -0.96 -2.05 1.92
C ALA A 61 -2.07 -2.94 2.49
N ALA A 62 -1.72 -3.92 3.33
CA ALA A 62 -2.68 -4.83 3.95
C ALA A 62 -3.66 -4.09 4.85
N ALA A 63 -3.19 -3.13 5.66
CA ALA A 63 -4.05 -2.31 6.51
C ALA A 63 -5.11 -1.56 5.69
N ARG A 64 -4.75 -1.01 4.53
CA ARG A 64 -5.70 -0.30 3.65
C ARG A 64 -6.72 -1.20 2.96
N LEU A 65 -6.44 -2.50 2.84
CA LEU A 65 -7.38 -3.48 2.29
C LEU A 65 -8.32 -4.05 3.34
N THR A 66 -7.94 -4.01 4.61
CA THR A 66 -8.67 -4.67 5.70
C THR A 66 -9.41 -3.71 6.62
N LEU A 67 -8.83 -2.54 6.89
CA LEU A 67 -9.40 -1.57 7.83
C LEU A 67 -10.43 -0.67 7.15
N PRO A 68 -11.53 -0.32 7.84
CA PRO A 68 -12.41 0.76 7.42
C PRO A 68 -11.65 2.07 7.26
N GLU A 69 -12.14 2.95 6.38
CA GLU A 69 -11.53 4.26 6.13
C GLU A 69 -11.36 5.08 7.41
N GLN A 70 -12.33 5.04 8.32
CA GLN A 70 -12.27 5.74 9.61
C GLN A 70 -11.11 5.25 10.49
N GLU A 71 -10.78 3.96 10.44
CA GLU A 71 -9.65 3.40 11.22
C GLU A 71 -8.31 3.79 10.59
N ILE A 72 -8.23 3.88 9.26
CA ILE A 72 -7.05 4.43 8.58
C ILE A 72 -6.82 5.89 8.97
N LEU A 73 -7.88 6.70 9.02
CA LEU A 73 -7.77 8.10 9.46
C LEU A 73 -7.27 8.21 10.91
N GLN A 74 -7.70 7.32 11.81
CA GLN A 74 -7.17 7.28 13.18
C GLN A 74 -5.67 6.95 13.23
N VAL A 75 -5.20 6.02 12.37
CA VAL A 75 -3.76 5.72 12.27
C VAL A 75 -2.98 6.95 11.77
N LEU A 76 -3.49 7.65 10.75
CA LEU A 76 -2.86 8.87 10.24
C LEU A 76 -2.82 9.98 11.31
N GLU A 77 -3.89 10.15 12.08
CA GLU A 77 -3.88 11.12 13.19
C GLU A 77 -2.90 10.71 14.28
N LYS A 78 -2.83 9.41 14.62
CA LYS A 78 -1.81 8.90 15.55
C LYS A 78 -0.39 9.19 15.06
N MET A 79 -0.13 9.10 13.75
CA MET A 79 1.17 9.48 13.19
C MET A 79 1.49 10.96 13.42
N ARG A 80 0.50 11.86 13.29
CA ARG A 80 0.67 13.29 13.60
C ARG A 80 0.92 13.52 15.08
N GLU A 81 0.16 12.85 15.96
CA GLU A 81 0.37 12.93 17.41
C GLU A 81 1.79 12.48 17.83
N ILE A 82 2.35 11.48 17.15
CA ILE A 82 3.73 11.01 17.38
C ILE A 82 4.77 12.03 16.87
N GLY A 83 4.38 12.95 15.96
CA GLY A 83 5.23 14.03 15.46
C GLY A 83 5.50 14.00 13.96
N ALA A 84 4.77 13.20 13.17
CA ALA A 84 4.90 13.19 11.72
C ALA A 84 4.15 14.39 11.09
N THR A 85 4.74 14.97 10.04
CA THR A 85 4.09 15.99 9.20
C THR A 85 3.97 15.46 7.78
N PHE A 86 2.76 15.47 7.24
CA PHE A 86 2.49 15.03 5.86
C PHE A 86 1.16 15.57 5.35
N ASP A 87 1.11 15.75 4.04
CA ASP A 87 -0.10 16.09 3.28
C ASP A 87 -0.59 14.85 2.53
N TYR A 88 -1.90 14.71 2.39
CA TYR A 88 -2.51 13.73 1.50
C TYR A 88 -3.75 14.31 0.85
N ASN A 89 -3.94 14.02 -0.43
CA ASN A 89 -5.12 14.47 -1.17
C ASN A 89 -6.29 13.54 -0.85
N GLU A 90 -7.39 14.10 -0.37
CA GLU A 90 -8.67 13.39 -0.36
C GLU A 90 -9.11 13.20 -1.82
N THR A 91 -8.91 12.01 -2.39
CA THR A 91 -9.60 11.68 -3.64
C THR A 91 -11.05 11.40 -3.28
N SER A 92 -11.82 12.47 -3.11
CA SER A 92 -13.25 12.40 -2.88
C SER A 92 -13.89 11.74 -4.11
N LYS A 93 -14.40 10.52 -3.94
CA LYS A 93 -15.50 10.03 -4.77
C LYS A 93 -16.71 10.92 -4.51
N LYS A 94 -16.77 12.06 -5.20
CA LYS A 94 -18.04 12.58 -5.70
C LYS A 94 -18.26 11.93 -7.06
N ILE A 95 -18.91 10.77 -7.06
CA ILE A 95 -19.74 10.37 -8.19
C ILE A 95 -21.16 10.35 -7.65
N GLU A 96 -21.71 11.56 -7.50
CA GLU A 96 -23.16 11.74 -7.60
C GLU A 96 -23.44 12.03 -9.08
N GLY A 97 -24.24 11.17 -9.68
CA GLY A 97 -24.78 11.26 -11.03
C GLY A 97 -25.91 10.26 -11.15
#